data_AF-A0A2V7HZ63-F1
#
_entry.id   AF-A0A2V7HZ63-F1
#
_cell.length_a   1.000
_cell.length_b   1.000
_cell.length_c   1.000
_cell.angle_alpha   90.00
_cell.angle_beta   90.00
_cell.angle_gamma   90.00
#
_symmetry.space_group_name_H-M   'P 1'
#
loop_
_entity.id
_entity.type
_entity.pdbx_description
1 polymer ?
#
loop_
_entity_poly.entity_id
_entity_poly.type
_entity_poly.pdbx_seq_one_letter_code
_entity_poly.pdbx_strand_id
1 'polypeptide(L)'
;RWRLTCNQFEVYQPASSAVGMYQITDATFREARRFCVRDHVVVEDGVWHDVRSCWFNGLYTRVVPSHAVELTAALLDRGVAQTLERHRIATATLGQKQDLAAVIHLCGAGPGDAYARRGFRLTAGQRCGDHDVGRYLAHVNARKREFARLAAAD
;
A
#
# COMPACT_ATOMS: atom_id res chain seq x y z
N ARG A 1 8.93 16.27 -16.97
CA ARG A 1 8.31 15.92 -18.27
C ARG A 1 7.26 16.99 -18.55
N TRP A 2 7.35 17.72 -19.66
CA TRP A 2 6.43 18.82 -19.96
C TRP A 2 5.05 18.28 -20.40
N ARG A 3 3.97 18.91 -19.91
CA ARG A 3 2.58 18.65 -20.33
C ARG A 3 1.95 19.97 -20.73
N LEU A 4 1.41 20.03 -21.95
CA LEU A 4 0.57 21.15 -22.40
C LEU A 4 -0.84 20.93 -21.87
N THR A 5 -1.36 21.91 -21.14
CA THR A 5 -2.72 21.89 -20.58
C THR A 5 -3.35 23.27 -20.71
N CYS A 6 -4.64 23.31 -21.06
CA CYS A 6 -5.42 24.54 -21.11
C CYS A 6 -6.01 24.92 -19.74
N ASN A 7 -5.84 24.06 -18.74
CA ASN A 7 -6.28 24.32 -17.36
C ASN A 7 -5.15 25.02 -16.60
N GLN A 8 -5.36 26.29 -16.23
CA GLN A 8 -4.34 27.12 -15.59
C GLN A 8 -3.85 26.57 -14.23
N PHE A 9 -4.67 25.75 -13.56
CA PHE A 9 -4.30 25.13 -12.29
C PHE A 9 -3.48 23.84 -12.46
N GLU A 10 -3.55 23.19 -13.62
CA GLU A 10 -2.78 21.95 -13.88
C GLU A 10 -1.28 22.20 -14.03
N VAL A 11 -0.86 23.45 -14.30
CA VAL A 11 0.56 23.84 -14.33
C VAL A 11 1.22 23.60 -12.97
N TYR A 12 0.47 23.74 -11.88
CA TYR A 12 0.94 23.51 -10.52
C TYR A 12 0.67 22.08 -10.03
N GLN A 13 -0.01 21.26 -10.83
CA GLN A 13 -0.34 19.91 -10.41
C GLN A 13 0.93 19.04 -10.42
N PRO A 14 1.21 18.29 -9.34
CA PRO A 14 2.35 17.40 -9.30
C PRO A 14 2.32 16.39 -10.45
N ALA A 15 3.49 15.86 -10.81
CA ALA A 15 3.63 14.89 -11.91
C ALA A 15 2.80 13.59 -11.72
N SER A 16 2.25 13.39 -10.52
CA SER A 16 1.36 12.32 -10.11
C SER A 16 0.20 12.89 -9.30
N SER A 17 -0.96 12.21 -9.26
CA SER A 17 -2.07 12.57 -8.37
C SER A 17 -1.90 12.05 -6.94
N ALA A 18 -0.70 11.59 -6.58
CA ALA A 18 -0.36 11.20 -5.22
C ALA A 18 -0.46 12.40 -4.25
N VAL A 19 -1.21 12.23 -3.16
CA VAL A 19 -1.33 13.24 -2.09
C VAL A 19 -1.40 12.57 -0.73
N GLY A 20 -1.24 13.37 0.33
CA GLY A 20 -1.33 12.92 1.72
C GLY A 20 -0.11 12.14 2.19
N MET A 21 -0.20 11.64 3.42
CA MET A 21 0.93 11.00 4.13
C MET A 21 1.46 9.74 3.44
N TYR A 22 0.59 9.02 2.73
CA TYR A 22 0.92 7.75 2.05
C TYR A 22 0.93 7.84 0.52
N GLN A 23 0.98 9.07 -0.04
CA GLN A 23 1.11 9.28 -1.48
C GLN A 23 0.06 8.52 -2.32
N ILE A 24 -1.19 8.48 -1.84
CA ILE A 24 -2.27 7.75 -2.49
C ILE A 24 -2.71 8.51 -3.75
N THR A 25 -2.63 7.86 -4.91
CA THR A 25 -3.10 8.38 -6.21
C THR A 25 -4.61 8.26 -6.36
N ASP A 26 -5.23 8.92 -7.33
CA ASP A 26 -6.67 8.79 -7.58
C ASP A 26 -7.07 7.34 -7.92
N ALA A 27 -6.22 6.62 -8.66
CA ALA A 27 -6.47 5.23 -9.02
C ALA A 27 -6.45 4.33 -7.79
N THR A 28 -5.39 4.41 -6.98
CA THR A 28 -5.26 3.60 -5.77
C THR A 28 -6.28 4.00 -4.69
N PHE A 29 -6.71 5.26 -4.66
CA PHE A 29 -7.79 5.70 -3.77
C PHE A 29 -9.14 5.05 -4.13
N ARG A 30 -9.50 5.00 -5.42
CA ARG A 30 -10.73 4.33 -5.87
C ARG A 30 -10.72 2.84 -5.55
N GLU A 31 -9.57 2.19 -5.65
CA GLU A 31 -9.41 0.79 -5.27
C GLU A 31 -9.50 0.59 -3.76
N ALA A 32 -8.74 1.38 -2.98
CA ALA A 32 -8.69 1.25 -1.53
C ALA A 32 -10.04 1.48 -0.85
N ARG A 33 -10.88 2.37 -1.39
CA ARG A 33 -12.24 2.63 -0.88
C ARG A 33 -13.18 1.43 -0.97
N ARG A 34 -12.82 0.39 -1.72
CA ARG A 34 -13.56 -0.88 -1.71
C ARG A 34 -13.30 -1.68 -0.45
N PHE A 35 -12.39 -1.27 0.43
CA PHE A 35 -12.00 -2.02 1.60
C PHE A 35 -12.02 -1.15 2.86
N CYS A 36 -12.18 -1.79 4.01
CA CYS A 36 -12.05 -1.19 5.34
C CYS A 36 -11.54 -2.25 6.32
N VAL A 37 -11.05 -1.82 7.48
CA VAL A 37 -10.53 -2.70 8.53
C VAL A 37 -11.57 -2.77 9.65
N ARG A 38 -12.10 -3.97 9.90
CA ARG A 38 -13.04 -4.24 10.99
C ARG A 38 -12.51 -5.37 11.85
N ASP A 39 -12.43 -5.15 13.16
CA ASP A 39 -11.90 -6.13 14.12
C ASP A 39 -10.55 -6.72 13.68
N HIS A 40 -9.67 -5.87 13.14
CA HIS A 40 -8.34 -6.22 12.59
C HIS A 40 -8.36 -7.10 11.32
N VAL A 41 -9.51 -7.23 10.66
CA VAL A 41 -9.68 -7.96 9.41
C VAL A 41 -10.07 -7.01 8.30
N VAL A 42 -9.45 -7.15 7.12
CA VAL A 42 -9.85 -6.39 5.94
C VAL A 42 -11.10 -7.01 5.35
N VAL A 43 -12.16 -6.22 5.21
CA VAL A 43 -13.43 -6.60 4.58
C VAL A 43 -13.64 -5.76 3.32
N GLU A 44 -14.37 -6.32 2.35
CA GLU A 44 -14.73 -5.59 1.13
C GLU A 44 -16.08 -4.87 1.34
N ASP A 45 -16.23 -3.75 0.64
CA ASP A 45 -17.49 -3.03 0.51
C ASP A 45 -18.54 -3.96 -0.10
N GLY A 46 -19.77 -3.84 0.39
CA GLY A 46 -20.83 -4.80 0.14
C GLY A 46 -22.19 -4.14 0.19
N VAL A 47 -23.23 -4.97 0.12
CA VAL A 47 -24.60 -4.43 0.14
C VAL A 47 -24.86 -3.76 1.49
N TRP A 48 -25.61 -2.64 1.47
CA TRP A 48 -25.87 -1.83 2.66
C TRP A 48 -26.53 -2.58 3.83
N HIS A 49 -27.15 -3.75 3.57
CA HIS A 49 -27.81 -4.57 4.58
C HIS A 49 -26.90 -5.67 5.17
N ASP A 50 -25.70 -5.85 4.63
CA ASP A 50 -24.72 -6.77 5.19
C ASP A 50 -23.96 -6.08 6.32
N VAL A 51 -24.30 -6.40 7.56
CA VAL A 51 -23.65 -5.81 8.74
C VAL A 51 -22.15 -6.10 8.85
N ARG A 52 -21.62 -7.05 8.06
CA ARG A 52 -20.19 -7.40 8.00
C ARG A 52 -19.44 -6.66 6.89
N SER A 53 -20.14 -5.98 5.98
CA SER A 53 -19.51 -5.18 4.94
C SER A 53 -18.97 -3.86 5.50
N CYS A 54 -18.20 -3.15 4.68
CA CYS A 54 -17.81 -1.78 4.95
C CYS A 54 -18.99 -0.83 4.78
N TRP A 55 -19.27 -0.02 5.79
CA TRP A 55 -20.30 1.01 5.69
C TRP A 55 -19.59 2.37 5.71
N PHE A 56 -20.06 3.33 4.91
CA PHE A 56 -19.54 4.70 4.85
C PHE A 56 -18.14 4.92 4.23
N ASN A 57 -17.61 3.95 3.46
CA ASN A 57 -16.40 4.17 2.63
C ASN A 57 -16.55 5.32 1.62
N GLY A 58 -17.80 5.75 1.37
CA GLY A 58 -18.21 7.03 0.79
C GLY A 58 -17.42 8.26 1.27
N LEU A 59 -17.12 8.30 2.57
CA LEU A 59 -16.61 9.47 3.29
C LEU A 59 -15.09 9.46 3.50
N TYR A 60 -14.42 8.38 3.10
CA TYR A 60 -12.97 8.28 3.24
C TYR A 60 -12.28 9.35 2.41
N THR A 61 -11.20 9.89 2.94
CA THR A 61 -10.37 10.88 2.25
C THR A 61 -8.90 10.56 2.49
N ARG A 62 -8.11 10.63 1.43
CA ARG A 62 -6.66 10.38 1.44
C ARG A 62 -5.83 11.45 2.18
N VAL A 63 -6.45 12.55 2.60
CA VAL A 63 -5.77 13.67 3.28
C VAL A 63 -5.88 13.58 4.80
N VAL A 64 -6.99 13.03 5.32
CA VAL A 64 -7.15 12.82 6.76
C VAL A 64 -6.26 11.66 7.20
N PRO A 65 -5.38 11.84 8.21
CA PRO A 65 -4.40 10.82 8.58
C PRO A 65 -5.00 9.45 8.91
N SER A 66 -6.05 9.39 9.75
CA SER A 66 -6.69 8.12 10.12
C SER A 66 -7.21 7.35 8.91
N HIS A 67 -7.92 8.04 8.01
CA HIS A 67 -8.43 7.45 6.78
C HIS A 67 -7.29 6.98 5.86
N ALA A 68 -6.23 7.79 5.72
CA ALA A 68 -5.10 7.46 4.87
C ALA A 68 -4.32 6.23 5.37
N VAL A 69 -4.18 6.08 6.70
CA VAL A 69 -3.61 4.89 7.34
C VAL A 69 -4.43 3.66 6.99
N GLU A 70 -5.75 3.71 7.21
CA GLU A 70 -6.62 2.56 7.01
C GLU A 70 -6.71 2.14 5.54
N LEU A 71 -6.90 3.10 4.62
CA LEU A 71 -6.92 2.82 3.18
C LEU A 71 -5.64 2.15 2.72
N THR A 72 -4.50 2.64 3.19
CA THR A 72 -3.20 2.10 2.84
C THR A 72 -3.02 0.70 3.42
N ALA A 73 -3.38 0.49 4.68
CA ALA A 73 -3.29 -0.81 5.33
C ALA A 73 -4.16 -1.86 4.62
N ALA A 74 -5.42 -1.52 4.31
CA ALA A 74 -6.34 -2.41 3.63
C ALA A 74 -5.86 -2.75 2.21
N LEU A 75 -5.39 -1.76 1.44
CA LEU A 75 -4.88 -1.99 0.10
C LEU A 75 -3.63 -2.89 0.09
N LEU A 76 -2.71 -2.68 1.03
CA LEU A 76 -1.49 -3.49 1.13
C LEU A 76 -1.78 -4.92 1.58
N ASP A 77 -2.70 -5.11 2.53
CA ASP A 77 -3.15 -6.45 2.95
C ASP A 77 -3.74 -7.23 1.77
N ARG A 78 -4.67 -6.62 1.02
CA ARG A 78 -5.28 -7.24 -0.16
C ARG A 78 -4.24 -7.53 -1.24
N GLY A 79 -3.33 -6.61 -1.51
CA GLY A 79 -2.25 -6.80 -2.46
C GLY A 79 -1.36 -7.99 -2.08
N VAL A 80 -0.94 -8.08 -0.82
CA VAL A 80 -0.16 -9.22 -0.31
C VAL A 80 -0.93 -10.52 -0.43
N ALA A 81 -2.18 -10.57 0.04
CA ALA A 81 -3.01 -11.76 0.01
C ALA A 81 -3.19 -12.29 -1.41
N GLN A 82 -3.53 -11.41 -2.36
CA GLN A 82 -3.69 -11.77 -3.77
C GLN A 82 -2.39 -12.27 -4.41
N THR A 83 -1.25 -11.64 -4.11
CA THR A 83 0.06 -12.09 -4.62
C THR A 83 0.42 -13.48 -4.07
N LEU A 84 0.20 -13.73 -2.78
CA LEU A 84 0.47 -15.04 -2.17
C LEU A 84 -0.44 -16.12 -2.76
N GLU A 85 -1.72 -15.85 -2.92
CA GLU A 85 -2.71 -16.74 -3.53
C GLU A 85 -2.34 -17.08 -4.97
N ARG A 86 -2.05 -16.06 -5.79
CA ARG A 86 -1.67 -16.20 -7.21
C ARG A 86 -0.44 -17.10 -7.40
N HIS A 87 0.51 -17.05 -6.48
CA HIS A 87 1.72 -17.87 -6.51
C HIS A 87 1.62 -19.16 -5.69
N ARG A 88 0.46 -19.46 -5.10
CA ARG A 88 0.21 -20.62 -4.23
C ARG A 88 1.24 -20.74 -3.10
N ILE A 89 1.67 -19.61 -2.55
CA ILE A 89 2.63 -19.55 -1.45
C ILE A 89 1.87 -19.81 -0.15
N ALA A 90 1.86 -21.07 0.30
CA ALA A 90 1.16 -21.48 1.52
C ALA A 90 1.84 -20.94 2.79
N THR A 91 3.16 -20.82 2.78
CA THR A 91 3.96 -20.41 3.94
C THR A 91 4.85 -19.23 3.60
N ALA A 92 4.50 -18.05 4.15
CA ALA A 92 5.32 -16.85 4.14
C ALA A 92 5.40 -16.32 5.56
N THR A 93 6.61 -15.99 6.01
CA THR A 93 6.85 -15.38 7.32
C THR A 93 6.19 -13.99 7.40
N LEU A 94 5.90 -13.51 8.61
CA LEU A 94 5.38 -12.16 8.80
C LEU A 94 6.32 -11.10 8.18
N GLY A 95 7.64 -11.28 8.32
CA GLY A 95 8.64 -10.41 7.71
C GLY A 95 8.52 -10.36 6.18
N GLN A 96 8.41 -11.52 5.52
CA GLN A 96 8.24 -11.59 4.06
C GLN A 96 6.93 -10.93 3.59
N LYS A 97 5.83 -11.10 4.34
CA LYS A 97 4.56 -10.43 4.03
C LYS A 97 4.68 -8.91 4.12
N GLN A 98 5.31 -8.41 5.17
CA GLN A 98 5.52 -6.98 5.38
C GLN A 98 6.51 -6.38 4.37
N ASP A 99 7.56 -7.10 3.99
CA ASP A 99 8.50 -6.68 2.95
C ASP A 99 7.82 -6.66 1.58
N LEU A 100 6.97 -7.66 1.27
CA LEU A 100 6.15 -7.66 0.07
C LEU A 100 5.21 -6.45 0.03
N ALA A 101 4.52 -6.13 1.14
CA ALA A 101 3.70 -4.93 1.25
C ALA A 101 4.51 -3.65 0.96
N ALA A 102 5.73 -3.53 1.51
CA ALA A 102 6.59 -2.40 1.25
C ALA A 102 7.06 -2.31 -0.22
N VAL A 103 7.35 -3.44 -0.88
CA VAL A 103 7.64 -3.49 -2.32
C VAL A 103 6.41 -3.07 -3.13
N ILE A 104 5.22 -3.56 -2.80
CA ILE A 104 3.97 -3.18 -3.48
C ILE A 104 3.71 -1.68 -3.33
N HIS A 105 3.93 -1.11 -2.13
CA HIS A 105 3.77 0.32 -1.88
C HIS A 105 4.73 1.16 -2.73
N LEU A 106 6.01 0.79 -2.77
CA LEU A 106 7.03 1.56 -3.48
C LEU A 106 6.93 1.40 -5.01
N CYS A 107 6.68 0.18 -5.48
CA CYS A 107 6.88 -0.22 -6.86
C CYS A 107 5.58 -0.60 -7.60
N GLY A 108 4.48 -0.76 -6.88
CA GLY A 108 3.22 -1.31 -7.38
C GLY A 108 3.16 -2.84 -7.35
N ALA A 109 1.96 -3.36 -7.65
CA ALA A 109 1.65 -4.79 -7.56
C ALA A 109 2.51 -5.67 -8.48
N GLY A 110 2.81 -5.23 -9.71
CA GLY A 110 3.59 -6.02 -10.67
C GLY A 110 5.01 -6.37 -10.19
N PRO A 111 5.83 -5.38 -9.76
CA PRO A 111 7.12 -5.68 -9.13
C PRO A 111 7.01 -6.47 -7.82
N GLY A 112 5.93 -6.28 -7.05
CA GLY A 112 5.62 -7.10 -5.87
C GLY A 112 5.42 -8.58 -6.22
N ASP A 113 4.61 -8.87 -7.23
CA ASP A 113 4.42 -10.23 -7.78
C ASP A 113 5.75 -10.83 -8.23
N ALA A 114 6.55 -10.07 -8.98
CA ALA A 114 7.84 -10.54 -9.44
C ALA A 114 8.80 -10.86 -8.27
N TYR A 115 8.74 -10.07 -7.19
CA TYR A 115 9.50 -10.29 -5.96
C TYR A 115 9.05 -11.57 -5.23
N ALA A 116 7.74 -11.77 -5.06
CA ALA A 116 7.19 -12.97 -4.43
C ALA A 116 7.51 -14.23 -5.24
N ARG A 117 7.35 -14.19 -6.56
CA ARG A 117 7.69 -15.29 -7.48
C ARG A 117 9.15 -15.73 -7.38
N ARG A 118 10.06 -14.83 -7.03
CA ARG A 118 11.49 -15.14 -6.81
C ARG A 118 11.79 -15.66 -5.39
N GLY A 119 10.76 -16.02 -4.63
CA GLY A 119 10.91 -16.46 -3.24
C GLY A 119 11.34 -15.32 -2.32
N PHE A 120 10.79 -14.12 -2.52
CA PHE A 120 11.08 -12.92 -1.72
C PHE A 120 12.55 -12.47 -1.83
N ARG A 121 13.15 -12.60 -3.02
CA ARG A 121 14.52 -12.17 -3.31
C ARG A 121 14.53 -10.97 -4.26
N LEU A 122 15.21 -9.90 -3.83
CA LEU A 122 15.48 -8.74 -4.67
C LEU A 122 16.52 -9.08 -5.74
N THR A 123 16.41 -8.43 -6.90
CA THR A 123 17.51 -8.42 -7.86
C THR A 123 18.56 -7.39 -7.44
N ALA A 124 19.84 -7.65 -7.74
CA ALA A 124 20.89 -6.68 -7.45
C ALA A 124 20.59 -5.33 -8.13
N GLY A 125 20.62 -4.24 -7.36
CA GLY A 125 20.32 -2.90 -7.86
C GLY A 125 18.88 -2.72 -8.36
N GLN A 126 17.90 -3.47 -7.84
CA GLN A 126 16.49 -3.29 -8.18
C GLN A 126 16.05 -1.85 -7.84
N ARG A 127 15.48 -1.15 -8.83
CA ARG A 127 14.99 0.23 -8.67
C ARG A 127 13.52 0.36 -9.03
N CYS A 128 12.85 1.30 -8.36
CA CYS A 128 11.48 1.72 -8.66
C CYS A 128 11.48 3.25 -8.73
N GLY A 129 11.48 3.78 -9.95
CA GLY A 129 11.85 5.19 -10.20
C GLY A 129 13.26 5.47 -9.68
N ASP A 130 13.39 6.53 -8.88
CA ASP A 130 14.67 6.94 -8.30
C ASP A 130 15.03 6.17 -7.01
N HIS A 131 14.15 5.31 -6.52
CA HIS A 131 14.37 4.56 -5.28
C HIS A 131 15.07 3.22 -5.53
N ASP A 132 16.12 2.96 -4.75
CA ASP A 132 16.69 1.62 -4.61
C ASP A 132 15.82 0.81 -3.62
N VAL A 133 15.33 -0.35 -4.06
CA VAL A 133 14.37 -1.14 -3.30
C VAL A 133 15.02 -1.74 -2.05
N GLY A 134 16.28 -2.18 -2.13
CA GLY A 134 16.99 -2.76 -1.00
C GLY A 134 17.20 -1.75 0.13
N ARG A 135 17.65 -0.54 -0.23
CA ARG A 135 17.80 0.58 0.71
C ARG A 135 16.46 0.97 1.33
N TYR A 136 15.40 1.00 0.53
CA TYR A 136 14.06 1.33 1.01
C TYR A 136 13.55 0.29 2.03
N LEU A 137 13.65 -1.01 1.73
CA LEU A 137 13.26 -2.07 2.66
C LEU A 137 14.09 -2.04 3.95
N ALA A 138 15.40 -1.78 3.86
CA ALA A 138 16.25 -1.62 5.04
C ALA A 138 15.77 -0.46 5.92
N HIS A 139 15.37 0.66 5.32
CA HIS A 139 14.83 1.81 6.04
C HIS A 139 13.49 1.49 6.73
N VAL A 140 12.53 0.92 6.00
CA VAL A 140 11.23 0.51 6.55
C VAL A 140 11.39 -0.49 7.69
N ASN A 141 12.26 -1.50 7.53
CA ASN A 141 12.52 -2.48 8.57
C ASN A 141 13.22 -1.88 9.80
N ALA A 142 14.05 -0.85 9.64
CA ALA A 142 14.59 -0.11 10.77
C ALA A 142 13.49 0.60 11.58
N ARG A 143 12.56 1.28 10.91
CA ARG A 143 11.41 1.94 11.55
C ARG A 143 10.47 0.96 12.24
N LYS A 144 10.18 -0.19 11.63
CA LYS A 144 9.40 -1.26 12.26
C LYS A 144 10.02 -1.74 13.58
N ARG A 145 11.34 -1.92 13.61
CA ARG A 145 12.06 -2.32 14.85
C ARG A 145 12.01 -1.21 15.91
N GLU A 146 12.09 0.05 15.50
CA GLU A 146 11.97 1.20 16.39
C GLU A 146 10.59 1.27 17.03
N PHE A 147 9.52 1.18 16.24
CA PHE A 147 8.15 1.16 16.78
C PHE A 147 7.88 -0.04 17.68
N ALA A 148 8.40 -1.23 17.34
CA ALA A 148 8.29 -2.40 18.20
C ALA A 148 9.00 -2.20 19.55
N ARG A 149 10.12 -1.47 19.58
CA ARG A 149 10.81 -1.13 20.84
C ARG A 149 10.03 -0.13 21.68
N LEU A 150 9.48 0.91 21.05
CA LEU A 150 8.66 1.91 21.74
C LEU A 150 7.41 1.28 22.36
N ALA A 151 6.69 0.45 21.60
CA ALA A 151 5.50 -0.25 22.09
C ALA A 151 5.78 -1.27 23.20
N ALA A 152 7.04 -1.71 23.37
CA ALA A 152 7.45 -2.60 24.45
C ALA A 152 7.96 -1.84 25.69
N ALA A 153 8.16 -0.52 25.58
CA ALA A 153 8.59 0.36 26.66
C ALA A 153 7.41 1.10 27.34
N ASP A 154 6.25 1.10 26.69
CA ASP A 154 4.95 1.52 27.24
C ASP A 154 4.31 0.41 28.10
#